data_AF-A0A1F8Q7X6-F1
#
_entry.id   AF-A0A1F8Q7X6-F1
#
_cell.length_a   1.000
_cell.length_b   1.000
_cell.length_c   1.000
_cell.angle_alpha   90.00
_cell.angle_beta   90.00
_cell.angle_gamma   90.00
#
_symmetry.space_group_name_H-M   'P 1'
#
loop_
_entity.id
_entity.type
_entity.pdbx_description
1 polymer ?
#
loop_
_entity_poly.entity_id
_entity_poly.type
_entity_poly.pdbx_seq_one_letter_code
_entity_poly.pdbx_strand_id
1 'polypeptide(L)'
;MACRRCGVCCTRHQAFVNPEEIRRIVVFLGITMDDWDRFYDDSRWEYNNFRLVRHVNGACAFLRYENGLATCAVHAVKPGCCASWQPGPDRKECREGVAKKVRD
;
A
#
# COMPACT_ATOMS: atom_id res chain seq x y z
N MET A 1 9.19 10.64 13.90
CA MET A 1 8.76 9.41 14.62
C MET A 1 8.95 8.23 13.68
N ALA A 2 9.31 7.04 14.16
CA ALA A 2 9.42 5.87 13.28
C ALA A 2 8.04 5.30 12.91
N CYS A 3 7.93 4.66 11.74
CA CYS A 3 6.72 3.94 11.36
C CYS A 3 6.47 2.79 12.35
N ARG A 4 5.27 2.69 12.90
CA ARG A 4 4.91 1.64 13.87
C ARG A 4 4.36 0.36 13.26
N ARG A 5 4.25 0.30 11.93
CA ARG A 5 3.70 -0.85 11.19
C ARG A 5 2.30 -1.23 11.68
N CYS A 6 1.42 -0.23 11.83
CA CYS A 6 0.03 -0.41 12.28
C CYS A 6 -0.97 -0.69 11.15
N GLY A 7 -0.57 -0.57 9.88
CA GLY A 7 -1.42 -0.84 8.72
C GLY A 7 -2.46 0.25 8.40
N VAL A 8 -2.73 1.20 9.30
CA VAL A 8 -3.82 2.20 9.12
C VAL A 8 -3.69 3.00 7.81
N CYS A 9 -2.50 3.45 7.43
CA CYS A 9 -2.34 4.18 6.15
C CYS A 9 -2.68 3.29 4.95
N CYS A 10 -2.40 1.99 5.01
CA CYS A 10 -2.72 1.02 3.96
C CYS A 10 -4.23 0.70 3.88
N THR A 11 -5.00 0.96 4.94
CA THR A 11 -6.47 0.80 4.93
C THR A 11 -7.21 2.10 4.60
N ARG A 12 -6.54 3.25 4.66
CA ARG A 12 -7.13 4.58 4.44
C ARG A 12 -6.83 5.16 3.07
N HIS A 13 -5.62 4.92 2.57
CA HIS A 13 -5.16 5.47 1.30
C HIS A 13 -5.07 4.39 0.24
N GLN A 14 -5.36 4.78 -0.98
CA GLN A 14 -5.15 3.98 -2.16
C GLN A 14 -3.90 4.47 -2.87
N ALA A 15 -2.93 3.58 -3.09
CA ALA A 15 -1.66 3.96 -3.69
C ALA A 15 -1.86 4.23 -5.18
N PHE A 16 -1.37 5.36 -5.66
CA PHE A 16 -1.24 5.63 -7.10
C PHE A 16 0.10 5.09 -7.59
N VAL A 17 0.09 4.50 -8.78
CA VAL A 17 1.25 3.92 -9.44
C VAL A 17 1.34 4.39 -10.89
N ASN A 18 2.54 4.73 -11.32
CA ASN A 18 2.82 5.00 -12.73
C ASN A 18 3.22 3.72 -13.48
N PRO A 19 3.35 3.76 -14.83
CA PRO A 19 3.68 2.56 -15.61
C PRO A 19 5.04 1.94 -15.27
N GLU A 20 6.02 2.72 -14.81
CA GLU A 20 7.33 2.19 -14.40
C GLU A 20 7.26 1.47 -13.04
N GLU A 21 6.48 2.00 -12.10
CA GLU A 21 6.20 1.35 -10.83
C GLU A 21 5.46 0.04 -11.02
N ILE A 22 4.44 0.02 -11.89
CA ILE A 22 3.71 -1.22 -12.23
C ILE A 22 4.69 -2.26 -12.78
N ARG A 23 5.52 -1.91 -13.76
CA ARG A 23 6.52 -2.84 -14.33
C ARG A 23 7.45 -3.41 -13.26
N ARG A 24 7.97 -2.56 -12.36
CA ARG A 24 8.84 -3.02 -11.26
C ARG A 24 8.12 -3.97 -10.31
N ILE A 25 6.86 -3.69 -9.98
CA ILE A 25 6.05 -4.54 -9.10
C ILE A 25 5.75 -5.90 -9.75
N VAL A 26 5.33 -5.90 -11.02
CA VAL A 26 5.02 -7.12 -11.78
C VAL A 26 6.25 -8.03 -11.88
N VAL A 27 7.41 -7.47 -12.22
CA VAL A 27 8.69 -8.20 -12.26
C VAL A 27 9.06 -8.74 -10.88
N PHE A 28 8.93 -7.92 -9.82
CA PHE A 28 9.27 -8.33 -8.46
C PHE A 28 8.39 -9.47 -7.94
N LEU A 29 7.10 -9.45 -8.28
CA LEU A 29 6.15 -10.49 -7.88
C LEU A 29 6.22 -11.74 -8.76
N GLY A 30 6.89 -11.68 -9.91
CA GLY A 30 6.93 -12.79 -10.88
C GLY A 30 5.57 -13.07 -11.52
N ILE A 31 4.73 -12.04 -11.70
CA ILE A 31 3.40 -12.15 -12.30
C ILE A 31 3.38 -11.55 -13.71
N THR A 32 2.28 -11.74 -14.43
CA THR A 32 2.06 -11.09 -15.74
C THR A 32 1.35 -9.74 -15.60
N MET A 33 1.33 -8.96 -16.68
CA MET A 33 0.49 -7.74 -16.74
C MET A 33 -1.01 -8.07 -16.66
N ASP A 34 -1.44 -9.20 -17.24
CA ASP A 34 -2.83 -9.65 -17.14
C ASP A 34 -3.21 -9.97 -15.69
N ASP A 35 -2.30 -10.59 -14.93
CA ASP A 35 -2.48 -10.80 -13.49
C ASP A 35 -2.55 -9.47 -12.72
N TRP A 36 -1.73 -8.49 -13.11
CA TRP A 36 -1.80 -7.15 -12.55
C TRP A 36 -3.19 -6.53 -12.74
N ASP A 37 -3.68 -6.49 -13.98
CA ASP A 37 -4.98 -5.92 -14.32
C ASP A 37 -6.12 -6.65 -13.60
N ARG A 38 -6.00 -7.98 -13.49
CA ARG A 38 -7.02 -8.81 -12.84
C ARG A 38 -7.06 -8.63 -11.33
N PHE A 39 -5.91 -8.55 -10.64
CA PHE A 39 -5.84 -8.68 -9.19
C PHE A 39 -5.46 -7.39 -8.45
N TYR A 40 -4.65 -6.53 -9.07
CA TYR A 40 -4.00 -5.41 -8.40
C TYR A 40 -4.42 -4.05 -8.92
N ASP A 41 -4.97 -3.98 -10.13
CA ASP A 41 -5.44 -2.72 -10.68
C ASP A 41 -6.86 -2.36 -10.24
N ASP A 42 -7.09 -1.09 -9.94
CA ASP A 42 -8.42 -0.51 -9.82
C ASP A 42 -8.80 0.21 -11.13
N SER A 43 -9.33 -0.56 -12.08
CA SER A 43 -9.64 -0.11 -13.44
C SER A 43 -10.71 0.98 -13.55
N ARG A 44 -11.34 1.34 -12.44
CA ARG A 44 -12.31 2.45 -12.36
C ARG A 44 -11.62 3.81 -12.34
N TRP A 45 -10.31 3.86 -12.16
CA TRP A 45 -9.56 5.11 -12.05
C TRP A 45 -8.27 5.07 -12.86
N GLU A 46 -8.14 6.05 -13.75
CA GLU A 46 -6.92 6.34 -14.47
C GLU A 46 -6.79 7.86 -14.62
N TYR A 47 -5.60 8.41 -14.36
CA TYR A 47 -5.31 9.81 -14.60
C TYR A 47 -3.86 9.99 -15.01
N ASN A 48 -3.61 10.60 -16.19
CA ASN A 48 -2.27 10.88 -16.69
C ASN A 48 -1.34 9.64 -16.67
N ASN A 49 -1.86 8.48 -17.10
CA ASN A 49 -1.21 7.15 -17.04
C ASN A 49 -0.93 6.61 -15.62
N PHE A 50 -1.35 7.30 -14.56
CA PHE A 50 -1.37 6.74 -13.22
C PHE A 50 -2.62 5.88 -13.03
N ARG A 51 -2.44 4.78 -12.32
CA ARG A 51 -3.50 3.85 -11.91
C ARG A 51 -3.52 3.74 -10.39
N LEU A 52 -4.61 3.24 -9.83
CA LEU A 52 -4.70 2.96 -8.40
C LEU A 52 -4.50 1.48 -8.11
N VAL A 53 -3.74 1.18 -7.05
CA VAL A 53 -3.67 -0.18 -6.50
C VAL A 53 -5.02 -0.52 -5.87
N ARG A 54 -5.61 -1.63 -6.28
CA ARG A 54 -6.89 -2.12 -5.77
C ARG A 54 -6.86 -2.28 -4.26
N HIS A 55 -7.98 -1.93 -3.63
CA HIS A 55 -8.28 -2.36 -2.27
C HIS A 55 -9.04 -3.68 -2.27
N VAL A 56 -8.58 -4.63 -1.46
CA VAL A 56 -9.23 -5.92 -1.21
C VAL A 56 -9.62 -5.95 0.26
N ASN A 57 -10.90 -6.19 0.54
CA ASN A 57 -11.46 -6.19 1.90
C ASN A 57 -11.17 -4.89 2.69
N GLY A 58 -11.26 -3.74 2.01
CA GLY A 58 -11.08 -2.42 2.63
C GLY A 58 -9.62 -2.02 2.90
N ALA A 59 -8.65 -2.71 2.31
CA ALA A 59 -7.24 -2.38 2.45
C ALA A 59 -6.45 -2.59 1.15
N CYS A 60 -5.29 -1.95 1.04
CA CYS A 60 -4.35 -2.16 -0.08
C CYS A 60 -4.08 -3.65 -0.32
N ALA A 61 -4.15 -4.09 -1.58
CA ALA A 61 -3.92 -5.48 -1.99
C ALA A 61 -2.55 -6.06 -1.56
N PHE A 62 -1.56 -5.21 -1.28
CA PHE A 62 -0.24 -5.60 -0.80
C PHE A 62 -0.08 -5.63 0.72
N LEU A 63 -1.08 -5.19 1.49
CA LEU A 63 -1.04 -5.22 2.95
C LEU A 63 -1.03 -6.69 3.44
N ARG A 64 -0.11 -6.99 4.35
CA ARG A 64 -0.01 -8.27 5.05
C ARG A 64 0.20 -8.02 6.53
N TYR A 65 0.03 -9.05 7.35
CA TYR A 65 0.33 -9.01 8.78
C TYR A 65 1.19 -10.20 9.16
N GLU A 66 2.29 -9.94 9.86
CA GLU A 66 3.20 -10.93 10.41
C GLU A 66 3.44 -10.58 11.87
N ASN A 67 3.16 -11.51 12.79
CA ASN A 67 3.31 -11.31 14.24
C ASN A 67 2.63 -10.03 14.74
N GLY A 68 1.41 -9.75 14.24
CA GLY A 68 0.63 -8.56 14.62
C GLY A 68 1.12 -7.24 14.03
N LEU A 69 2.17 -7.25 13.20
CA LEU A 69 2.70 -6.05 12.55
C LEU A 69 2.37 -6.03 11.07
N ALA A 70 1.95 -4.87 10.58
CA ALA A 70 1.73 -4.67 9.15
C ALA A 70 3.04 -4.82 8.37
N THR A 71 2.97 -5.57 7.29
CA THR A 71 4.05 -5.77 6.31
C THR A 71 3.49 -5.45 4.92
N CYS A 72 4.39 -5.27 3.94
CA CYS A 72 4.00 -4.97 2.56
C CYS A 72 4.64 -6.00 1.65
N ALA A 73 3.82 -6.73 0.89
CA ALA A 73 4.29 -7.78 -0.02
C ALA A 73 5.25 -7.25 -1.09
N VAL A 74 5.20 -5.95 -1.41
CA VAL A 74 6.06 -5.28 -2.40
C VAL A 74 6.98 -4.24 -1.76
N HIS A 75 7.34 -4.40 -0.48
CA HIS A 75 8.09 -3.38 0.26
C HIS A 75 9.37 -2.90 -0.46
N ALA A 76 10.11 -3.84 -1.08
CA ALA A 76 11.36 -3.56 -1.79
C ALA A 76 11.18 -2.70 -3.05
N VAL A 77 9.99 -2.74 -3.66
CA VAL A 77 9.64 -1.99 -4.89
C VAL A 77 8.41 -1.11 -4.68
N LYS A 78 8.16 -0.69 -3.43
CA LYS A 78 6.95 0.05 -3.07
C LYS A 78 6.81 1.32 -3.93
N PRO A 79 5.57 1.72 -4.29
CA PRO A 79 5.33 2.94 -5.04
C PRO A 79 5.92 4.17 -4.35
N GLY A 80 6.32 5.17 -5.13
CA GLY A 80 6.91 6.42 -4.68
C GLY A 80 6.02 7.15 -3.67
N CYS A 81 4.69 7.11 -3.86
CA CYS A 81 3.73 7.69 -2.92
C CYS A 81 3.77 7.04 -1.53
N CYS A 82 3.97 5.72 -1.47
CA CYS A 82 4.17 4.98 -0.22
C CYS A 82 5.59 5.14 0.32
N ALA A 83 6.57 5.34 -0.56
CA ALA A 83 7.97 5.52 -0.19
C ALA A 83 8.23 6.87 0.47
N SER A 84 7.61 7.93 -0.05
CA SER A 84 7.74 9.30 0.43
C SER A 84 6.86 9.60 1.65
N TRP A 85 5.94 8.69 2.02
CA TRP A 85 5.12 8.85 3.21
C TRP A 85 5.96 8.88 4.49
N GLN A 86 5.97 10.03 5.16
CA GLN A 86 6.68 10.22 6.42
C GLN A 86 5.73 10.04 7.62
N PRO A 87 5.99 9.07 8.52
CA PRO A 87 5.21 8.89 9.74
C PRO A 87 5.47 10.02 10.75
N GLY A 88 4.41 10.54 11.36
CA GLY A 88 4.50 11.67 12.30
C GLY A 88 3.24 11.83 13.15
N PRO A 89 3.33 12.53 14.29
CA PRO A 89 2.19 12.75 15.20
C PRO A 89 1.09 13.63 14.60
N ASP A 90 1.43 14.42 13.58
CA ASP A 90 0.54 15.25 12.76
C ASP A 90 -0.36 14.41 11.83
N ARG A 91 0.06 13.20 11.47
CA ARG A 91 -0.73 12.27 10.65
C ARG A 91 -1.85 11.62 11.45
N LYS A 92 -3.09 11.73 10.95
CA LYS A 92 -4.29 11.13 11.58
C LYS A 92 -4.14 9.61 11.72
N GLU A 93 -3.59 8.97 10.70
CA GLU A 93 -3.35 7.53 10.61
C GLU A 93 -2.36 7.08 11.68
N CYS A 94 -1.32 7.88 11.92
CA CYS A 94 -0.33 7.58 12.94
C CYS A 94 -0.95 7.70 14.34
N ARG A 95 -1.80 8.71 14.60
CA ARG A 95 -2.52 8.82 15.88
C ARG A 95 -3.46 7.65 16.12
N GLU A 96 -4.25 7.26 15.12
CA GLU A 96 -5.11 6.06 15.19
C GLU A 96 -4.28 4.79 15.46
N GLY A 97 -3.12 4.66 14.81
CA GLY A 97 -2.20 3.55 15.06
C GLY A 97 -1.61 3.51 16.47
N VAL A 98 -1.58 4.62 17.22
CA VAL A 98 -1.27 4.57 18.67
C VAL A 98 -2.38 3.79 19.38
N ALA A 99 -3.62 4.20 19.16
CA ALA A 99 -4.78 3.72 19.90
C ALA A 99 -5.08 2.24 19.65
N LYS A 100 -4.79 1.74 18.44
CA LYS A 100 -4.95 0.32 18.10
C LYS A 100 -3.98 -0.59 18.89
N LYS A 101 -2.71 -0.21 19.03
CA LYS A 101 -1.72 -1.02 19.77
C LYS A 101 -1.93 -1.09 21.28
N VAL A 102 -2.80 -0.25 21.85
CA VAL A 102 -3.11 -0.25 23.29
C VAL A 102 -4.20 -1.30 23.62
N ARG A 103 -4.81 -1.93 22.60
CA ARG A 103 -5.97 -2.82 22.73
C ARG A 103 -5.67 -4.29 22.45
N ASP A 104 -4.45 -4.60 22.04
CA ASP A 104 -3.91 -5.96 21.86
C ASP A 104 -2.91 -6.26 22.99
#